data_AF-A0AAV3HW23-F1
#
_entry.id   AF-A0AAV3HW23-F1
#
_cell.length_a   1.000
_cell.length_b   1.000
_cell.length_c   1.000
_cell.angle_alpha   90.00
_cell.angle_beta   90.00
_cell.angle_gamma   90.00
#
_symmetry.space_group_name_H-M   'P 1'
#
loop_
_entity.id
_entity.type
_entity.pdbx_description
1 polymer ?
#
loop_
_entity_poly.entity_id
_entity_poly.type
_entity_poly.pdbx_seq_one_letter_code
_entity_poly.pdbx_strand_id
1 'polypeptide(L)'
;DRYLEYTISLSEPVSEDVVLNLSTGGTATSDVDYDATYLVADGNGGYREITADELKIAAGETELKIYLQVKDDEVTENSESVELTASTTSGKVTGTKTDSATANILDDQANGVDKDATAELTVSAGGDVTEGDDRYLEYTISLSEPVSEDVVLNLSTDGTATSDVDYD
;
A
#
# COMPACT_ATOMS: atom_id res chain seq x y z
N ASP A 1 -2.03 9.30 -2.12
CA ASP A 1 -0.61 9.01 -1.86
C ASP A 1 -0.36 8.96 -0.37
N ARG A 2 0.18 7.84 0.10
CA ARG A 2 0.62 7.64 1.49
C ARG A 2 2.15 7.72 1.52
N TYR A 3 2.71 8.21 2.62
CA TYR A 3 4.15 8.40 2.77
C TYR A 3 4.63 7.91 4.12
N LEU A 4 5.83 7.34 4.15
CA LEU A 4 6.59 7.15 5.37
C LEU A 4 7.38 8.43 5.66
N GLU A 5 7.28 8.96 6.87
CA GLU A 5 8.05 10.14 7.32
C GLU A 5 9.21 9.70 8.22
N TYR A 6 10.41 10.21 7.93
CA TYR A 6 11.59 10.06 8.77
C TYR A 6 12.14 11.43 9.14
N THR A 7 12.44 11.63 10.42
CA THR A 7 13.14 12.81 10.92
C THR A 7 14.55 12.43 11.34
N ILE A 8 15.55 12.96 10.63
CA ILE A 8 16.97 12.79 10.95
C ILE A 8 17.39 14.01 11.75
N SER A 9 17.94 13.83 12.95
CA SER A 9 18.22 14.95 13.87
C SER A 9 19.64 14.94 14.46
N LEU A 10 20.17 16.13 14.69
CA LEU A 10 21.30 16.40 15.57
C LEU A 10 20.80 16.79 16.96
N SER A 11 21.57 16.46 18.00
CA SER A 11 21.23 16.85 19.38
C SER A 11 21.33 18.37 19.62
N GLU A 12 22.13 19.06 18.81
CA GLU A 12 22.32 20.51 18.84
C GLU A 12 22.78 21.00 17.45
N PRO A 13 22.55 22.28 17.10
CA PRO A 13 22.97 22.82 15.82
C PRO A 13 24.50 22.95 15.74
N VAL A 14 25.03 22.80 14.53
CA VAL A 14 26.47 22.91 14.26
C VAL A 14 26.79 24.05 13.28
N SER A 15 28.05 24.46 13.23
CA SER A 15 28.50 25.65 12.46
C SER A 15 28.69 25.41 10.95
N GLU A 16 28.57 24.18 10.48
CA GLU A 16 28.77 23.79 9.08
C GLU A 16 27.70 22.77 8.68
N ASP A 17 27.40 22.72 7.38
CA ASP A 17 26.49 21.71 6.84
C ASP A 17 26.96 20.28 7.17
N VAL A 18 26.02 19.42 7.54
CA VAL A 18 26.24 18.01 7.80
C VAL A 18 25.66 17.21 6.64
N VAL A 19 26.50 16.86 5.67
CA VAL A 19 26.11 16.01 4.53
C VAL A 19 25.78 14.60 5.04
N LEU A 20 24.67 14.05 4.54
CA LEU A 20 24.14 12.75 4.89
C LEU A 20 24.32 11.76 3.74
N ASN A 21 24.48 10.48 4.07
CA ASN A 21 24.32 9.36 3.15
C ASN A 21 23.19 8.51 3.69
N LEU A 22 22.23 8.18 2.83
CA LEU A 22 21.06 7.41 3.20
C LEU A 22 21.07 6.05 2.51
N SER A 23 20.48 5.07 3.18
CA SER A 23 20.15 3.77 2.61
C SER A 23 18.88 3.22 3.23
N THR A 24 18.12 2.44 2.47
CA THR A 24 16.96 1.70 2.98
C THR A 24 17.27 0.21 3.14
N GLY A 25 16.58 -0.42 4.08
CA GLY A 25 16.52 -1.86 4.30
C GLY A 25 15.16 -2.24 4.88
N GLY A 26 15.07 -3.39 5.54
CA GLY A 26 13.81 -3.91 6.10
C GLY A 26 13.27 -5.08 5.28
N THR A 27 11.97 -5.33 5.40
CA THR A 27 11.28 -6.43 4.71
C THR A 27 10.57 -5.99 3.44
N ALA A 28 10.18 -4.72 3.35
CA ALA A 28 9.58 -4.15 2.16
C ALA A 28 10.63 -4.02 1.03
N THR A 29 10.19 -4.31 -0.18
CA THR A 29 10.92 -4.28 -1.44
C THR A 29 10.81 -2.91 -2.12
N SER A 30 11.98 -2.28 -2.34
CA SER A 30 12.07 -1.02 -3.08
C SER A 30 11.51 -1.16 -4.51
N ASP A 31 10.82 -0.12 -4.96
CA ASP A 31 10.08 -0.01 -6.22
C ASP A 31 8.90 -0.98 -6.38
N VAL A 32 8.61 -1.83 -5.40
CA VAL A 32 7.38 -2.64 -5.31
C VAL A 32 6.45 -2.04 -4.26
N ASP A 33 6.92 -1.88 -3.02
CA ASP A 33 6.08 -1.44 -1.89
C ASP A 33 6.25 0.05 -1.61
N TYR A 34 7.38 0.63 -2.02
CA TYR A 34 7.66 2.07 -1.94
C TYR A 34 8.60 2.54 -3.06
N ASP A 35 8.53 3.82 -3.44
CA ASP A 35 9.45 4.40 -4.42
C ASP A 35 10.87 4.54 -3.83
N ALA A 36 11.90 4.19 -4.61
CA ALA A 36 13.30 4.33 -4.20
C ALA A 36 13.76 5.80 -4.01
N THR A 37 12.91 6.77 -4.33
CA THR A 37 13.25 8.20 -4.35
C THR A 37 12.91 8.85 -3.02
N TYR A 38 13.89 9.52 -2.40
CA TYR A 38 13.66 10.33 -1.21
C TYR A 38 12.98 11.65 -1.59
N LEU A 39 11.96 12.02 -0.82
CA LEU A 39 11.19 13.23 -1.02
C LEU A 39 11.34 14.19 0.15
N VAL A 40 11.10 15.47 -0.11
CA VAL A 40 10.97 16.55 0.88
C VAL A 40 9.71 17.35 0.61
N ALA A 41 9.19 18.04 1.64
CA ALA A 41 8.03 18.90 1.47
C ALA A 41 8.32 20.04 0.46
N ASP A 42 7.35 20.33 -0.40
CA ASP A 42 7.47 21.37 -1.43
C ASP A 42 7.10 22.78 -0.94
N GLY A 43 6.61 22.89 0.30
CA GLY A 43 6.14 24.14 0.92
C GLY A 43 4.70 24.54 0.56
N ASN A 44 4.03 23.79 -0.32
CA ASN A 44 2.65 24.02 -0.78
C ASN A 44 1.70 22.88 -0.35
N GLY A 45 2.14 22.03 0.57
CA GLY A 45 1.38 20.87 1.06
C GLY A 45 1.60 19.60 0.25
N GLY A 46 2.54 19.59 -0.70
CA GLY A 46 2.96 18.42 -1.45
C GLY A 46 4.40 18.01 -1.15
N TYR A 47 4.90 17.08 -1.97
CA TYR A 47 6.25 16.54 -1.88
C TYR A 47 6.94 16.60 -3.24
N ARG A 48 8.27 16.70 -3.22
CA ARG A 48 9.12 16.64 -4.41
C ARG A 48 10.38 15.85 -4.11
N GLU A 49 11.04 15.37 -5.15
CA GLU A 49 12.35 14.73 -5.05
C GLU A 49 13.36 15.64 -4.35
N ILE A 50 14.10 15.06 -3.41
CA ILE A 50 15.23 15.71 -2.75
C ILE A 50 16.41 15.77 -3.72
N THR A 51 17.09 16.90 -3.78
CA THR A 51 18.32 17.01 -4.57
C THR A 51 19.55 16.59 -3.76
N ALA A 52 20.64 16.22 -4.43
CA ALA A 52 21.89 15.86 -3.75
C ALA A 52 22.42 16.99 -2.83
N ASP A 53 22.21 18.26 -3.21
CA ASP A 53 22.63 19.42 -2.41
C ASP A 53 21.79 19.62 -1.14
N GLU A 54 20.59 19.03 -1.10
CA GLU A 54 19.67 19.09 0.04
C GLU A 54 19.83 17.92 1.00
N LEU A 55 20.65 16.91 0.65
CA LEU A 55 20.91 15.74 1.48
C LEU A 55 21.86 16.06 2.64
N LYS A 56 21.44 16.99 3.50
CA LYS A 56 22.21 17.54 4.60
C LYS A 56 21.31 18.15 5.67
N ILE A 57 21.85 18.26 6.88
CA ILE A 57 21.33 19.19 7.88
C ILE A 57 22.15 20.48 7.74
N ALA A 58 21.50 21.59 7.40
CA ALA A 58 22.18 22.87 7.17
C ALA A 58 22.81 23.41 8.46
N ALA A 59 23.88 24.20 8.32
CA ALA A 59 24.48 24.88 9.46
C ALA A 59 23.43 25.71 10.23
N GLY A 60 23.42 25.57 11.56
CA GLY A 60 22.45 26.23 12.44
C GLY A 60 21.12 25.49 12.61
N GLU A 61 20.82 24.48 11.79
CA GLU A 61 19.63 23.64 11.90
C GLU A 61 19.95 22.34 12.64
N THR A 62 18.89 21.64 13.08
CA THR A 62 19.00 20.37 13.82
C THR A 62 18.31 19.21 13.13
N GLU A 63 17.51 19.42 12.09
CA GLU A 63 16.74 18.34 11.49
C GLU A 63 16.68 18.41 9.95
N LEU A 64 16.56 17.23 9.35
CA LEU A 64 16.10 17.04 7.98
C LEU A 64 14.96 16.01 8.02
N LYS A 65 13.81 16.40 7.48
CA LYS A 65 12.69 15.48 7.26
C LYS A 65 12.74 14.96 5.84
N ILE A 66 12.61 13.65 5.70
CA ILE A 66 12.51 12.99 4.40
C ILE A 66 11.31 12.07 4.37
N TYR A 67 10.82 11.82 3.17
CA TYR A 67 9.64 11.02 2.92
C TYR A 67 9.93 9.95 1.86
N LEU A 68 9.29 8.79 2.00
CA LEU A 68 9.22 7.75 0.97
C LEU A 68 7.76 7.56 0.59
N GLN A 69 7.46 7.55 -0.71
CA GLN A 69 6.11 7.28 -1.19
C GLN A 69 5.82 5.79 -1.14
N VAL A 70 4.73 5.40 -0.48
CA VAL A 70 4.25 4.02 -0.43
C VAL A 70 3.41 3.75 -1.68
N LYS A 71 3.51 2.54 -2.22
CA LYS A 71 2.71 2.07 -3.35
C LYS A 71 1.50 1.29 -2.84
N ASP A 72 0.33 1.61 -3.38
CA ASP A 72 -0.90 0.85 -3.21
C ASP A 72 -1.02 -0.12 -4.38
N ASP A 73 -1.43 -1.36 -4.13
CA ASP A 73 -1.82 -2.32 -5.15
C ASP A 73 -2.97 -3.24 -4.66
N GLU A 74 -3.39 -4.19 -5.51
CA GLU A 74 -4.55 -5.05 -5.27
C GLU A 74 -4.22 -6.31 -4.43
N VAL A 75 -2.97 -6.46 -3.98
CA VAL A 75 -2.50 -7.67 -3.32
C VAL A 75 -2.70 -7.54 -1.81
N THR A 76 -3.34 -8.55 -1.22
CA THR A 76 -3.39 -8.63 0.26
C THR A 76 -2.05 -9.07 0.83
N GLU A 77 -1.46 -8.20 1.64
CA GLU A 77 -0.10 -8.37 2.17
C GLU A 77 -0.05 -8.39 3.70
N ASN A 78 1.06 -8.90 4.23
CA ASN A 78 1.34 -8.75 5.66
C ASN A 78 2.01 -7.39 5.90
N SER A 79 2.04 -6.95 7.16
CA SER A 79 2.81 -5.74 7.50
C SER A 79 4.28 -5.92 7.14
N GLU A 80 4.80 -4.94 6.41
CA GLU A 80 6.19 -4.87 6.01
C GLU A 80 6.88 -3.67 6.63
N SER A 81 8.21 -3.65 6.61
CA SER A 81 9.02 -2.64 7.28
C SER A 81 10.03 -2.02 6.32
N VAL A 82 10.21 -0.71 6.45
CA VAL A 82 11.28 0.06 5.81
C VAL A 82 12.15 0.66 6.91
N GLU A 83 13.39 0.20 6.98
CA GLU A 83 14.42 0.79 7.83
C GLU A 83 15.23 1.82 7.04
N LEU A 84 15.17 3.08 7.44
CA LEU A 84 16.04 4.13 6.91
C LEU A 84 17.27 4.24 7.80
N THR A 85 18.45 4.08 7.20
CA THR A 85 19.74 4.36 7.85
C THR A 85 20.31 5.67 7.31
N ALA A 86 20.65 6.59 8.21
CA ALA A 86 21.35 7.83 7.89
C ALA A 86 22.78 7.79 8.45
N SER A 87 23.75 8.25 7.67
CA SER A 87 25.14 8.36 8.11
C SER A 87 25.82 9.63 7.66
N THR A 88 26.83 10.09 8.41
CA THR A 88 27.63 11.27 8.04
C THR A 88 29.11 11.06 8.34
N THR A 89 29.97 11.69 7.55
CA THR A 89 31.42 11.75 7.82
C THR A 89 31.83 13.09 8.44
N SER A 90 30.90 14.02 8.64
CA SER A 90 31.19 15.38 9.16
C SER A 90 31.99 15.33 10.47
N GLY A 91 33.00 16.20 10.57
CA GLY A 91 33.80 16.36 11.79
C GLY A 91 33.06 17.08 12.91
N LYS A 92 31.91 17.72 12.61
CA LYS A 92 31.10 18.44 13.60
C LYS A 92 30.21 17.53 14.43
N VAL A 93 29.84 16.38 13.89
CA VAL A 93 29.06 15.37 14.61
C VAL A 93 30.03 14.53 15.44
N THR A 94 30.02 14.72 16.75
CA THR A 94 30.79 13.94 17.70
C THR A 94 29.89 12.88 18.34
N GLY A 95 30.26 11.60 18.25
CA GLY A 95 29.44 10.50 18.77
C GLY A 95 28.89 9.61 17.66
N THR A 96 27.59 9.30 17.71
CA THR A 96 26.91 8.46 16.72
C THR A 96 26.90 9.15 15.36
N LYS A 97 27.54 8.51 14.38
CA LYS A 97 27.61 9.00 12.99
C LYS A 97 26.75 8.20 12.01
N THR A 98 26.15 7.13 12.49
CA THR A 98 25.22 6.27 11.75
C THR A 98 24.11 5.90 12.71
N ASP A 99 22.87 6.15 12.31
CA ASP A 99 21.67 5.79 13.07
C ASP A 99 20.57 5.34 12.13
N SER A 100 19.59 4.59 12.62
CA SER A 100 18.49 4.08 11.82
C SER A 100 17.14 4.19 12.51
N ALA A 101 16.08 4.24 11.70
CA ALA A 101 14.70 4.23 12.15
C ALA A 101 13.86 3.33 11.23
N THR A 102 12.92 2.60 11.81
CA THR A 102 12.01 1.71 11.09
C THR A 102 10.60 2.29 11.08
N ALA A 103 9.98 2.32 9.91
CA ALA A 103 8.55 2.55 9.73
C ALA A 103 7.94 1.31 9.07
N ASN A 104 6.64 1.10 9.27
CA ASN A 104 5.95 -0.05 8.69
C ASN A 104 4.97 0.41 7.61
N ILE A 105 4.90 -0.39 6.54
CA ILE A 105 3.83 -0.35 5.55
C ILE A 105 2.75 -1.32 6.03
N LEU A 106 1.53 -0.82 6.10
CA LEU A 106 0.35 -1.58 6.48
C LEU A 106 -0.54 -1.67 5.26
N ASP A 107 -0.88 -2.89 4.90
CA ASP A 107 -1.87 -3.17 3.88
C ASP A 107 -3.24 -2.63 4.30
N ASP A 108 -4.02 -2.15 3.35
CA ASP A 108 -5.13 -1.25 3.64
C ASP A 108 -6.49 -1.96 3.80
N GLN A 109 -6.42 -3.22 4.20
CA GLN A 109 -7.50 -4.20 4.24
C GLN A 109 -8.79 -3.78 4.96
N ALA A 110 -9.90 -4.37 4.50
CA ALA A 110 -11.14 -4.53 5.25
C ALA A 110 -11.52 -6.02 5.30
N ASN A 111 -11.86 -6.52 6.50
CA ASN A 111 -12.22 -7.92 6.72
C ASN A 111 -11.17 -8.96 6.29
N GLY A 112 -9.89 -8.58 6.25
CA GLY A 112 -8.79 -9.47 5.83
C GLY A 112 -8.62 -9.59 4.31
N VAL A 113 -9.20 -8.66 3.56
CA VAL A 113 -9.08 -8.53 2.11
C VAL A 113 -8.65 -7.10 1.79
N ASP A 114 -7.71 -6.95 0.87
CA ASP A 114 -7.27 -5.65 0.36
C ASP A 114 -8.44 -4.82 -0.21
N LYS A 115 -8.38 -3.48 -0.10
CA LYS A 115 -9.50 -2.64 -0.56
C LYS A 115 -9.60 -2.52 -2.07
N ASP A 116 -8.49 -2.66 -2.77
CA ASP A 116 -8.39 -2.57 -4.21
C ASP A 116 -8.54 -3.94 -4.89
N ALA A 117 -8.58 -5.03 -4.12
CA ALA A 117 -8.86 -6.38 -4.61
C ALA A 117 -10.14 -6.45 -5.48
N THR A 118 -9.99 -6.98 -6.69
CA THR A 118 -11.08 -7.19 -7.64
C THR A 118 -11.38 -8.68 -7.83
N ALA A 119 -12.57 -9.01 -8.35
CA ALA A 119 -12.97 -10.39 -8.61
C ALA A 119 -13.88 -10.50 -9.85
N GLU A 120 -13.83 -11.64 -10.52
CA GLU A 120 -14.75 -11.98 -11.60
C GLU A 120 -16.00 -12.67 -11.07
N LEU A 121 -17.17 -12.19 -11.52
CA LEU A 121 -18.44 -12.85 -11.24
C LEU A 121 -18.63 -14.04 -12.19
N THR A 122 -18.94 -15.19 -11.62
CA THR A 122 -19.21 -16.43 -12.35
C THR A 122 -20.56 -17.01 -11.97
N VAL A 123 -21.24 -17.59 -12.97
CA VAL A 123 -22.47 -18.35 -12.78
C VAL A 123 -22.30 -19.69 -13.47
N SER A 124 -22.52 -20.77 -12.74
CA SER A 124 -22.59 -22.12 -13.31
C SER A 124 -23.95 -22.73 -13.05
N ALA A 125 -24.48 -23.41 -14.07
CA ALA A 125 -25.68 -24.22 -13.92
C ALA A 125 -25.29 -25.61 -13.40
N GLY A 126 -26.19 -26.21 -12.62
CA GLY A 126 -26.15 -27.63 -12.31
C GLY A 126 -26.47 -28.48 -13.55
N GLY A 127 -27.05 -29.65 -13.29
CA GLY A 127 -27.52 -30.53 -14.37
C GLY A 127 -28.91 -30.16 -14.88
N ASP A 128 -29.25 -30.74 -16.04
CA ASP A 128 -30.62 -30.71 -16.54
C ASP A 128 -31.57 -31.37 -15.53
N VAL A 129 -32.78 -30.81 -15.42
CA VAL A 129 -33.82 -31.30 -14.53
C VAL A 129 -34.99 -31.78 -15.36
N THR A 130 -35.50 -32.97 -15.05
CA THR A 130 -36.76 -33.46 -15.62
C THR A 130 -37.92 -32.93 -14.77
N GLU A 131 -38.96 -32.43 -15.44
CA GLU A 131 -40.21 -31.95 -14.82
C GLU A 131 -40.77 -32.96 -13.80
N GLY A 132 -41.28 -32.43 -12.68
CA GLY A 132 -41.92 -33.19 -11.62
C GLY A 132 -42.06 -32.37 -10.33
N ASP A 133 -42.82 -32.90 -9.38
CA ASP A 133 -43.01 -32.25 -8.07
C ASP A 133 -41.67 -32.10 -7.32
N ASP A 134 -41.46 -30.96 -6.66
CA ASP A 134 -40.29 -30.63 -5.85
C ASP A 134 -38.94 -30.76 -6.60
N ARG A 135 -38.89 -30.29 -7.85
CA ARG A 135 -37.68 -30.26 -8.69
C ARG A 135 -37.19 -28.82 -8.88
N TYR A 136 -35.87 -28.62 -8.83
CA TYR A 136 -35.25 -27.30 -8.89
C TYR A 136 -34.06 -27.30 -9.83
N LEU A 137 -33.95 -26.26 -10.67
CA LEU A 137 -32.69 -25.90 -11.32
C LEU A 137 -31.75 -25.31 -10.27
N GLU A 138 -30.52 -25.78 -10.26
CA GLU A 138 -29.48 -25.26 -9.37
C GLU A 138 -28.56 -24.33 -10.16
N TYR A 139 -28.28 -23.16 -9.58
CA TYR A 139 -27.27 -22.24 -10.08
C TYR A 139 -26.32 -21.93 -8.94
N THR A 140 -25.02 -22.02 -9.21
CA THR A 140 -23.98 -21.55 -8.29
C THR A 140 -23.46 -20.22 -8.80
N ILE A 141 -23.56 -19.18 -7.96
CA ILE A 141 -23.00 -17.86 -8.21
C ILE A 141 -21.78 -17.71 -7.30
N SER A 142 -20.64 -17.35 -7.88
CA SER A 142 -19.38 -17.19 -7.15
C SER A 142 -18.58 -16.00 -7.66
N LEU A 143 -17.77 -15.43 -6.78
CA LEU A 143 -16.65 -14.57 -7.15
C LEU A 143 -15.39 -15.44 -7.27
N SER A 144 -14.47 -15.06 -8.16
CA SER A 144 -13.16 -15.73 -8.30
C SER A 144 -12.35 -15.70 -7.01
N GLU A 145 -12.49 -14.63 -6.23
CA GLU A 145 -11.84 -14.41 -4.95
C GLU A 145 -12.70 -13.50 -4.04
N PRO A 146 -12.37 -13.39 -2.74
CA PRO A 146 -13.01 -12.44 -1.85
C PRO A 146 -12.77 -10.99 -2.29
N VAL A 147 -13.74 -10.12 -2.01
CA VAL A 147 -13.59 -8.66 -2.12
C VAL A 147 -13.91 -8.00 -0.77
N SER A 148 -13.40 -6.79 -0.57
CA SER A 148 -13.47 -6.06 0.70
C SER A 148 -14.81 -5.35 0.96
N GLU A 149 -15.65 -5.22 -0.07
CA GLU A 149 -16.95 -4.54 -0.03
C GLU A 149 -18.12 -5.45 -0.47
N ASP A 150 -19.35 -5.08 -0.09
CA ASP A 150 -20.55 -5.82 -0.45
C ASP A 150 -20.82 -5.78 -1.97
N VAL A 151 -20.94 -6.95 -2.59
CA VAL A 151 -21.36 -7.08 -4.00
C VAL A 151 -22.87 -7.27 -4.09
N VAL A 152 -23.55 -6.29 -4.70
CA VAL A 152 -25.00 -6.34 -4.94
C VAL A 152 -25.28 -6.99 -6.28
N LEU A 153 -26.01 -8.11 -6.26
CA LEU A 153 -26.39 -8.86 -7.46
C LEU A 153 -27.81 -8.50 -7.91
N ASN A 154 -27.98 -8.28 -9.21
CA ASN A 154 -29.30 -8.19 -9.84
C ASN A 154 -29.50 -9.43 -10.70
N LEU A 155 -30.48 -10.27 -10.33
CA LEU A 155 -30.77 -11.52 -11.03
C LEU A 155 -31.93 -11.32 -12.00
N SER A 156 -31.82 -11.93 -13.17
CA SER A 156 -32.88 -12.01 -14.16
C SER A 156 -32.84 -13.37 -14.84
N THR A 157 -34.02 -13.92 -15.15
CA THR A 157 -34.17 -15.15 -15.93
C THR A 157 -34.65 -14.80 -17.35
N ASP A 158 -34.22 -15.60 -18.32
CA ASP A 158 -34.64 -15.54 -19.72
C ASP A 158 -34.57 -16.95 -20.33
N GLY A 159 -35.12 -17.14 -21.53
CA GLY A 159 -35.11 -18.40 -22.25
C GLY A 159 -36.48 -18.75 -22.84
N THR A 160 -36.65 -20.02 -23.20
CA THR A 160 -37.91 -20.51 -23.77
C THR A 160 -38.92 -20.97 -22.72
N ALA A 161 -38.47 -21.20 -21.48
CA ALA A 161 -39.33 -21.52 -20.35
C ALA A 161 -40.01 -20.24 -19.83
N THR A 162 -41.28 -20.34 -19.47
CA THR A 162 -42.14 -19.23 -19.05
C THR A 162 -42.31 -19.24 -17.52
N SER A 163 -42.03 -18.11 -16.87
CA SER A 163 -42.28 -17.92 -15.42
C SER A 163 -43.77 -18.04 -15.10
N ASP A 164 -44.10 -18.57 -13.92
CA ASP A 164 -45.43 -18.98 -13.44
C ASP A 164 -46.12 -20.10 -14.28
N VAL A 165 -45.39 -20.73 -15.21
CA VAL A 165 -45.89 -21.85 -16.04
C VAL A 165 -44.95 -23.05 -15.95
N ASP A 166 -43.67 -22.82 -16.25
CA ASP A 166 -42.63 -23.85 -16.27
C ASP A 166 -41.73 -23.80 -15.01
N TYR A 167 -41.63 -22.61 -14.39
CA TYR A 167 -40.91 -22.37 -13.13
C TYR A 167 -41.53 -21.17 -12.41
N ASP A 168 -41.28 -21.06 -11.10
CA ASP A 168 -41.67 -19.93 -10.25
C ASP A 168 -40.49 -18.99 -9.99
#